data_AF-A0A2A4INR9-F1
#
_entry.id   AF-A0A2A4INR9-F1
#
_cell.length_a   1.000
_cell.length_b   1.000
_cell.length_c   1.000
_cell.angle_alpha   90.00
_cell.angle_beta   90.00
_cell.angle_gamma   90.00
#
_symmetry.space_group_name_H-M   'P 1'
#
loop_
_entity.id
_entity.type
_entity.pdbx_description
1 polymer ?
#
loop_
_entity_poly.entity_id
_entity_poly.type
_entity_poly.pdbx_seq_one_letter_code
_entity_poly.pdbx_strand_id
1 'polypeptide(L)'
;MVKGTVRSIPMLVILNIVTCGIYYAYWLYKTTDEIKNFMERDDINPTLELVLSIVTCGLYTFYWYYKYGKILYLEMTKKAGMDTTEDNTVLLIVLNFLMYVISCAIFQDKLNAIWNSIPDSGLIESHNDDE
;
A
#
# COMPACT_ATOMS: atom_id res chain seq x y z
N MET A 1 -14.26 7.37 -1.15
CA MET A 1 -13.05 6.74 -0.53
C MET A 1 -13.38 5.30 -0.12
N VAL A 2 -12.78 4.31 -0.78
CA VAL A 2 -12.88 2.90 -0.35
C VAL A 2 -11.68 2.56 0.52
N LYS A 3 -11.92 2.03 1.72
CA LYS A 3 -10.87 1.60 2.66
C LYS A 3 -10.19 0.33 2.13
N GLY A 4 -8.85 0.30 2.18
CA GLY A 4 -8.08 -0.90 1.86
C GLY A 4 -8.16 -1.97 2.95
N THR A 5 -7.64 -3.16 2.68
CA THR A 5 -7.64 -4.25 3.66
C THR A 5 -6.44 -4.14 4.60
N VAL A 6 -6.68 -4.17 5.91
CA VAL A 6 -5.61 -4.28 6.91
C VAL A 6 -4.99 -5.67 6.82
N ARG A 7 -3.67 -5.75 6.59
CA ARG A 7 -2.96 -7.03 6.45
C ARG A 7 -1.92 -7.22 7.53
N SER A 8 -1.78 -8.46 8.01
CA SER A 8 -0.75 -8.81 8.99
C SER A 8 0.64 -8.86 8.34
N ILE A 9 1.54 -8.04 8.85
CA ILE A 9 2.93 -7.95 8.41
C ILE A 9 3.65 -9.32 8.53
N PRO A 10 3.52 -10.09 9.62
CA PRO A 10 4.19 -11.39 9.73
C PRO A 10 3.72 -12.39 8.68
N MET A 11 2.42 -12.39 8.35
CA MET A 11 1.86 -13.26 7.31
C MET A 11 2.43 -12.91 5.93
N LEU A 12 2.59 -11.62 5.65
CA LEU A 12 3.18 -11.13 4.41
C LEU A 12 4.64 -11.58 4.25
N VAL A 13 5.42 -11.53 5.34
CA VAL A 13 6.82 -11.99 5.36
C VAL A 13 6.90 -13.50 5.13
N ILE A 14 6.10 -14.28 5.86
CA ILE A 14 6.08 -15.75 5.76
C ILE A 14 5.67 -16.18 4.34
N LEU A 15 4.61 -15.60 3.78
CA LEU A 15 4.14 -15.93 2.44
C LEU A 15 5.16 -15.58 1.37
N ASN A 16 5.91 -14.48 1.50
CA ASN A 16 6.98 -14.16 0.56
C ASN A 16 8.11 -15.18 0.58
N ILE A 17 8.51 -15.65 1.76
CA ILE A 17 9.55 -16.68 1.92
C ILE A 17 9.06 -18.02 1.35
N VAL A 18 7.83 -18.42 1.68
CA VAL A 18 7.23 -19.71 1.25
C VAL A 18 6.99 -19.75 -0.26
N THR A 19 6.58 -18.63 -0.85
CA THR A 19 6.28 -18.54 -2.30
C THR A 19 7.47 -18.11 -3.15
N CYS A 20 8.68 -18.04 -2.58
CA CYS A 20 9.89 -17.55 -3.27
C CYS A 20 9.68 -16.18 -3.95
N GLY A 21 8.94 -15.27 -3.32
CA GLY A 21 8.66 -13.93 -3.85
C GLY A 21 7.52 -13.84 -4.86
N ILE A 22 6.82 -14.93 -5.21
CA ILE A 22 5.64 -14.86 -6.09
C ILE A 22 4.50 -14.08 -5.40
N TYR A 23 4.34 -14.25 -4.08
CA TYR A 23 3.35 -13.49 -3.32
C TYR A 23 3.58 -11.98 -3.37
N TYR A 24 4.84 -11.53 -3.54
CA TYR A 24 5.18 -10.12 -3.70
C TYR A 24 4.42 -9.48 -4.87
N ALA A 25 4.34 -10.18 -6.00
CA ALA A 25 3.67 -9.72 -7.20
C ALA A 25 2.16 -9.52 -6.96
N TYR A 26 1.51 -10.48 -6.30
CA TYR A 26 0.10 -10.36 -5.90
C TYR A 26 -0.12 -9.18 -4.94
N TRP A 27 0.76 -9.03 -3.94
CA TRP A 27 0.69 -7.94 -2.98
C TRP A 27 0.86 -6.57 -3.64
N LEU A 28 1.81 -6.43 -4.58
CA LEU A 28 2.04 -5.20 -5.32
C LEU A 28 0.78 -4.78 -6.09
N TYR A 29 0.17 -5.70 -6.83
CA TYR A 29 -1.08 -5.44 -7.55
C TYR A 29 -2.21 -4.98 -6.61
N LYS A 30 -2.45 -5.74 -5.55
CA LYS A 30 -3.52 -5.44 -4.59
C LYS A 30 -3.30 -4.11 -3.89
N THR A 31 -2.06 -3.82 -3.53
CA THR A 31 -1.71 -2.56 -2.87
C THR A 31 -1.91 -1.38 -3.82
N THR A 32 -1.45 -1.47 -5.06
CA THR A 32 -1.67 -0.41 -6.05
C THR A 32 -3.16 -0.17 -6.32
N ASP A 33 -3.97 -1.22 -6.38
CA ASP A 33 -5.41 -1.13 -6.57
C ASP A 33 -6.11 -0.44 -5.37
N GLU A 34 -5.72 -0.77 -4.15
CA GLU A 34 -6.22 -0.09 -2.95
C GLU A 34 -5.86 1.39 -2.92
N ILE A 35 -4.62 1.72 -3.28
CA ILE A 35 -4.15 3.12 -3.36
C ILE A 35 -4.92 3.87 -4.44
N LYS A 36 -5.14 3.26 -5.60
CA LYS A 36 -5.95 3.81 -6.69
C LYS A 36 -7.35 4.15 -6.20
N ASN A 37 -8.03 3.19 -5.59
CA ASN A 37 -9.41 3.32 -5.12
C ASN A 37 -9.54 4.31 -3.97
N PHE A 38 -8.52 4.38 -3.10
CA PHE A 38 -8.50 5.35 -2.00
C PHE A 38 -8.23 6.77 -2.47
N MET A 39 -7.29 6.94 -3.41
CA MET A 39 -6.92 8.24 -3.96
C MET A 39 -7.87 8.73 -5.05
N GLU A 40 -8.76 7.85 -5.56
CA GLU A 40 -9.70 8.13 -6.65
C GLU A 40 -8.96 8.64 -7.90
N ARG A 41 -7.85 7.95 -8.22
CA ARG A 41 -6.89 8.33 -9.26
C ARG A 41 -6.96 7.38 -10.45
N ASP A 42 -7.54 7.83 -11.56
CA ASP A 42 -7.63 7.00 -12.77
C ASP A 42 -6.30 6.87 -13.54
N ASP A 43 -5.32 7.72 -13.22
CA ASP A 43 -3.96 7.67 -13.78
C ASP A 43 -3.16 6.44 -13.29
N ILE A 44 -3.60 5.81 -12.20
CA ILE A 44 -2.95 4.63 -11.63
C ILE A 44 -3.51 3.35 -12.27
N ASN A 45 -2.61 2.53 -12.82
CA ASN A 45 -2.93 1.25 -13.43
C ASN A 45 -2.22 0.08 -12.72
N PRO A 46 -2.88 -0.63 -11.78
CA PRO A 46 -2.25 -1.70 -10.99
C PRO A 46 -1.73 -2.85 -11.86
N THR A 47 -2.44 -3.19 -12.93
CA THR A 47 -2.02 -4.22 -13.89
C THR A 47 -0.73 -3.83 -14.61
N LEU A 48 -0.62 -2.57 -15.03
CA LEU A 48 0.54 -2.09 -15.77
C LEU A 48 1.78 -2.09 -14.87
N GLU A 49 1.62 -1.61 -13.64
CA GLU A 49 2.69 -1.55 -12.63
C GLU A 49 3.20 -2.96 -12.27
N LEU A 50 2.28 -3.94 -12.15
CA LEU A 50 2.63 -5.35 -11.96
C LEU A 50 3.41 -5.91 -13.15
N VAL A 51 2.90 -5.71 -14.37
CA VAL A 51 3.55 -6.21 -15.59
C VAL A 51 4.95 -5.63 -15.71
N LEU A 52 5.13 -4.33 -15.44
CA LEU A 52 6.45 -3.70 -15.42
C LEU A 52 7.36 -4.30 -14.35
N SER A 53 6.87 -4.58 -13.14
CA SER A 53 7.67 -5.25 -12.10
C SER A 53 8.15 -6.64 -12.53
N ILE A 54 7.35 -7.41 -13.26
CA ILE A 54 7.71 -8.74 -13.73
C ILE A 54 8.66 -8.65 -14.93
N VAL A 55 8.33 -7.83 -15.92
CA VAL A 55 9.12 -7.64 -17.15
C VAL A 55 10.52 -7.10 -16.86
N THR A 56 10.65 -6.24 -15.86
CA THR A 56 11.95 -5.70 -15.43
C THR A 56 12.66 -6.58 -14.40
N CYS A 57 12.18 -7.80 -14.16
CA CYS A 57 12.73 -8.73 -13.15
C CYS A 57 12.87 -8.09 -11.75
N GLY A 58 11.91 -7.25 -11.36
CA GLY A 58 11.89 -6.58 -10.06
C GLY A 58 12.67 -5.26 -9.99
N LEU A 59 13.34 -4.80 -11.05
CA LEU A 59 13.98 -3.48 -11.07
C LEU A 59 12.96 -2.34 -11.00
N TYR A 60 11.80 -2.50 -11.61
CA TYR A 60 10.74 -1.48 -11.53
C TYR A 60 10.16 -1.33 -10.13
N THR A 61 10.26 -2.36 -9.29
CA THR A 61 9.81 -2.33 -7.90
C THR A 61 10.44 -1.20 -7.09
N PHE A 62 11.70 -0.85 -7.37
CA PHE A 62 12.36 0.29 -6.71
C PHE A 62 11.69 1.62 -7.05
N TYR A 63 11.36 1.82 -8.33
CA TYR A 63 10.62 3.01 -8.78
C TYR A 63 9.21 3.03 -8.18
N TRP A 64 8.56 1.88 -8.11
CA TRP A 64 7.25 1.72 -7.46
C TRP A 64 7.31 2.17 -6.00
N TYR A 65 8.28 1.70 -5.21
CA TYR A 65 8.44 2.12 -3.82
C TYR A 65 8.66 3.64 -3.67
N TYR A 66 9.41 4.26 -4.58
CA TYR A 66 9.57 5.71 -4.57
C TYR A 66 8.26 6.45 -4.85
N LYS A 67 7.56 6.09 -5.94
CA LYS A 67 6.32 6.74 -6.38
C LYS A 67 5.20 6.54 -5.36
N TYR A 68 4.92 5.29 -4.99
CA TYR A 68 3.83 4.96 -4.07
C TYR A 68 4.19 5.25 -2.62
N GLY A 69 5.47 5.26 -2.26
CA GLY A 69 5.94 5.76 -0.96
C GLY A 69 5.58 7.23 -0.78
N LYS A 70 5.85 8.09 -1.78
CA LYS A 70 5.43 9.50 -1.72
C LYS A 70 3.92 9.66 -1.62
N ILE A 71 3.16 8.92 -2.42
CA ILE A 71 1.69 8.95 -2.34
C ILE A 71 1.23 8.54 -0.94
N LEU A 72 1.85 7.51 -0.34
CA LEU A 72 1.54 7.03 0.99
C LEU A 72 1.89 8.00 2.11
N TYR A 73 3.10 8.52 2.13
CA TYR A 73 3.57 9.38 3.22
C TYR A 73 3.08 10.82 3.12
N LEU A 74 2.79 11.32 1.91
CA LEU A 74 2.39 12.71 1.70
C LEU A 74 0.89 12.85 1.39
N GLU A 75 0.37 12.07 0.45
CA GLU A 75 -0.98 12.30 -0.07
C GLU A 75 -2.05 11.55 0.72
N MET A 76 -1.85 10.25 0.97
CA MET A 76 -2.82 9.42 1.68
C MET A 76 -2.95 9.83 3.14
N THR A 77 -1.83 10.13 3.80
CA THR A 77 -1.80 10.66 5.17
C THR A 77 -2.55 11.98 5.29
N LYS A 78 -2.31 12.90 4.35
CA LYS A 78 -3.02 14.17 4.28
C LYS A 78 -4.52 13.98 4.01
N LYS A 79 -4.88 13.07 3.09
CA LYS A 79 -6.29 12.72 2.79
C LYS A 79 -6.96 12.06 4.00
N ALA A 80 -6.22 11.29 4.80
CA ALA A 80 -6.69 10.67 6.03
C ALA A 80 -6.67 11.59 7.26
N GLY A 81 -6.26 12.87 7.10
CA GLY A 81 -6.20 13.83 8.20
C GLY A 81 -5.14 13.54 9.26
N MET A 82 -4.13 12.72 8.93
CA MET A 82 -3.01 12.44 9.82
C MET A 82 -1.89 13.47 9.65
N ASP A 83 -1.50 14.14 10.74
CA ASP A 83 -0.25 14.88 10.81
C ASP A 83 0.91 13.88 10.72
N THR A 84 1.55 13.78 9.56
CA THR A 84 2.78 12.99 9.43
C THR A 84 3.88 13.83 8.82
N THR A 85 4.82 14.20 9.70
CA THR A 85 6.05 14.95 9.43
C THR A 85 7.18 14.05 8.91
N GLU A 86 7.00 12.72 8.89
CA GLU A 86 8.07 11.76 8.57
C GLU A 86 7.93 11.16 7.17
N ASP A 87 8.73 11.65 6.22
CA ASP A 87 8.90 11.05 4.90
C ASP A 87 9.93 9.92 4.94
N ASN A 88 9.47 8.70 5.22
CA ASN A 88 10.31 7.50 5.22
C ASN A 88 10.45 6.86 3.83
N THR A 89 10.09 7.57 2.75
CA THR A 89 10.20 7.05 1.37
C THR A 89 11.65 6.72 1.00
N VAL A 90 12.61 7.55 1.41
CA VAL A 90 14.03 7.30 1.16
C VAL A 90 14.52 6.07 1.94
N LEU A 91 14.03 5.88 3.17
CA LEU A 91 14.34 4.70 3.99
C LEU A 91 13.85 3.42 3.31
N LEU A 92 12.64 3.43 2.75
CA LEU A 92 12.09 2.28 2.03
C LEU A 92 12.97 1.83 0.86
N ILE A 93 13.53 2.77 0.12
CA ILE A 93 14.38 2.50 -1.05
C ILE A 93 15.74 1.94 -0.62
N VAL A 94 16.36 2.54 0.39
CA VAL A 94 17.64 2.07 0.94
C VAL A 94 17.48 0.66 1.51
N LEU A 95 16.40 0.38 2.24
CA LEU A 95 16.12 -0.95 2.77
C LEU A 95 15.79 -1.97 1.67
N ASN A 96 15.17 -1.54 0.57
CA ASN A 96 14.82 -2.45 -0.52
C ASN A 96 16.08 -3.06 -1.16
N PHE A 97 17.18 -2.30 -1.18
CA PHE A 97 18.48 -2.76 -1.67
C PHE A 97 19.11 -3.85 -0.80
N LEU A 98 18.88 -3.83 0.52
CA LEU A 98 19.38 -4.87 1.44
C LEU A 98 18.43 -6.06 1.56
N MET A 99 17.13 -5.78 1.75
CA MET A 99 16.12 -6.80 2.02
C MET A 99 14.71 -6.28 1.69
N TYR A 100 14.22 -6.60 0.49
CA TYR A 100 12.91 -6.17 -0.02
C TYR A 100 11.74 -6.46 0.93
N VAL A 101 11.83 -7.53 1.72
CA VAL A 101 10.82 -7.95 2.71
C VAL A 101 10.60 -6.90 3.81
N ILE A 102 11.66 -6.21 4.25
CA ILE A 102 11.55 -5.18 5.30
C ILE A 102 10.83 -3.94 4.76
N SER A 103 11.12 -3.54 3.51
CA SER A 103 10.40 -2.45 2.85
C SER A 103 8.91 -2.75 2.73
N CYS A 104 8.54 -3.99 2.41
CA CYS A 104 7.12 -4.41 2.37
C CYS A 104 6.46 -4.26 3.75
N ALA A 105 7.16 -4.68 4.81
CA ALA A 105 6.66 -4.63 6.17
C ALA A 105 6.37 -3.19 6.63
N ILE A 106 7.32 -2.27 6.42
CA ILE A 106 7.17 -0.85 6.77
C ILE A 106 6.05 -0.20 5.94
N PHE A 107 5.97 -0.52 4.65
CA PHE A 107 4.93 0.00 3.78
C PHE A 107 3.53 -0.46 4.23
N GLN A 108 3.39 -1.75 4.54
CA GLN A 108 2.15 -2.31 5.03
C GLN A 108 1.76 -1.77 6.41
N ASP A 109 2.73 -1.54 7.30
CA ASP A 109 2.49 -0.91 8.60
C ASP A 109 1.90 0.49 8.46
N LYS A 110 2.49 1.32 7.61
CA LYS A 110 2.00 2.68 7.35
C LYS A 110 0.62 2.68 6.68
N LEU A 111 0.38 1.78 5.72
CA LEU A 111 -0.96 1.58 5.16
C LEU A 111 -1.98 1.21 6.23
N ASN A 112 -1.64 0.25 7.10
CA ASN A 112 -2.53 -0.17 8.18
C ASN A 112 -2.82 0.98 9.15
N ALA A 113 -1.83 1.82 9.46
CA ALA A 113 -2.03 3.01 10.28
C ALA A 113 -3.03 3.98 9.64
N ILE A 114 -2.94 4.22 8.32
CA ILE A 114 -3.91 5.02 7.57
C ILE A 114 -5.30 4.39 7.62
N TRP A 115 -5.41 3.07 7.39
CA TRP A 115 -6.70 2.37 7.42
C TRP A 115 -7.36 2.40 8.80
N ASN A 116 -6.56 2.35 9.86
CA ASN A 116 -7.06 2.43 11.23
C ASN A 116 -7.41 3.87 11.66
N SER A 117 -6.81 4.89 11.03
CA SER A 117 -7.13 6.29 11.33
C SER A 117 -8.43 6.76 10.67
N ILE A 118 -8.87 6.07 9.61
CA ILE A 118 -10.13 6.38 8.92
C ILE A 118 -11.27 5.66 9.66
N PRO A 119 -12.26 6.39 10.22
CA PRO A 119 -13.43 5.78 10.84
C PRO A 119 -14.17 4.93 9.79
N ASP A 120 -14.71 3.77 10.18
CA ASP A 120 -15.54 2.94 9.30
C ASP A 120 -16.81 3.71 8.94
N SER A 121 -16.75 4.58 7.93
CA SER A 121 -17.87 5.34 7.38
C SER A 121 -18.79 4.43 6.55
N GLY A 122 -19.05 3.22 7.03
CA GLY A 122 -19.84 2.19 6.37
C GLY A 122 -20.96 1.59 7.23
N LEU A 123 -21.22 2.11 8.44
CA LEU A 123 -22.28 1.60 9.32
C LEU A 123 -23.29 2.65 9.83
N ILE A 124 -23.30 3.89 9.32
CA ILE A 124 -24.25 4.92 9.81
C ILE A 124 -25.34 5.29 8.79
N GLU A 125 -25.31 4.79 7.55
CA GLU A 125 -26.31 5.20 6.52
C GLU A 125 -27.39 4.14 6.21
N SER A 126 -27.63 3.16 7.09
CA SER A 126 -28.72 2.17 6.89
C SER A 126 -29.61 1.91 8.10
N HIS A 127 -29.60 2.79 9.11
CA HIS A 127 -30.47 2.61 10.29
C HIS A 127 -31.23 3.88 10.72
N ASN A 128 -31.60 4.74 9.76
CA ASN A 128 -32.45 5.91 10.03
C ASN A 128 -33.68 6.05 9.11
N ASP A 129 -33.98 5.03 8.30
CA ASP A 129 -35.28 4.93 7.61
C ASP A 129 -36.03 3.77 8.26
N ASP A 130 -36.76 4.04 9.34
CA ASP A 130 -37.96 3.30 9.79
C ASP A 130 -38.45 3.99 11.09
N GLU A 131 -39.09 5.15 10.87
CA GLU A 131 -40.09 5.74 11.77
C GLU A 131 -41.35 4.84 11.82
#